data_AF-A0A510JGQ6-F1
#
_entry.id   AF-A0A510JGQ6-F1
#
_cell.length_a   1.000
_cell.length_b   1.000
_cell.length_c   1.000
_cell.angle_alpha   90.00
_cell.angle_beta   90.00
_cell.angle_gamma   90.00
#
_symmetry.space_group_name_H-M   'P 1'
#
loop_
_entity.id
_entity.type
_entity.pdbx_description
1 polymer ?
#
loop_
_entity_poly.entity_id
_entity_poly.type
_entity_poly.pdbx_seq_one_letter_code
_entity_poly.pdbx_strand_id
1 'polypeptide(L)'
;MKKTFLVFYLIVSMFIISCGKGSKAAGNSVSFNMEAEPTSLDPQILTDMSGLFITSMTYESLVRLNDKNDIIPAGAESWTKSDDGKVWTFKIRQGMKWRSSYS
;
A
#
# COMPACT_ATOMS: atom_id res chain seq x y z
N MET A 1 -40.67 -37.66 20.18
CA MET A 1 -39.19 -37.77 20.27
C MET A 1 -38.52 -37.88 18.89
N LYS A 2 -38.94 -38.77 17.98
CA LYS A 2 -38.37 -38.84 16.60
C LYS A 2 -38.65 -37.59 15.75
N LYS A 3 -39.85 -36.99 15.86
CA LYS A 3 -40.26 -35.79 15.11
C LYS A 3 -39.56 -34.51 15.59
N THR A 4 -39.28 -34.39 16.90
CA THR A 4 -38.53 -33.26 17.48
C THR A 4 -37.05 -33.31 17.13
N PHE A 5 -36.46 -34.50 17.00
CA PHE A 5 -35.09 -34.69 16.47
C PHE A 5 -34.99 -34.28 14.99
N LEU A 6 -36.02 -34.58 14.19
CA LEU A 6 -36.05 -34.24 12.76
C LEU A 6 -36.18 -32.72 12.54
N VAL A 7 -36.98 -32.04 13.36
CA VAL A 7 -37.10 -30.56 13.34
C VAL A 7 -35.79 -29.89 13.78
N PHE A 8 -35.12 -30.44 14.79
CA PHE A 8 -33.82 -29.90 15.25
C PHE A 8 -32.73 -30.07 14.17
N TYR A 9 -32.72 -31.21 13.47
CA TYR A 9 -31.80 -31.46 12.36
C TYR A 9 -32.03 -30.50 11.17
N LEU A 10 -33.29 -30.16 10.90
CA LEU A 10 -33.67 -29.25 9.80
C LEU A 10 -33.31 -27.79 10.09
N ILE A 11 -33.35 -27.37 11.36
CA ILE A 11 -32.89 -26.05 11.82
C ILE A 11 -31.35 -25.97 11.80
N VAL A 12 -30.66 -27.03 12.21
CA VAL A 12 -29.18 -27.09 12.16
C VAL A 12 -28.69 -27.09 10.71
N SER A 13 -29.38 -27.76 9.76
CA SER A 13 -28.98 -27.72 8.35
C SER A 13 -29.13 -26.34 7.70
N MET A 14 -30.05 -25.50 8.19
CA MET A 14 -30.21 -24.11 7.70
C MET A 14 -29.04 -23.20 8.11
N PHE A 15 -28.37 -23.47 9.24
CA PHE A 15 -27.22 -22.66 9.68
C PHE A 15 -25.93 -22.93 8.87
N ILE A 16 -25.79 -24.12 8.27
CA ILE A 16 -24.56 -24.51 7.55
C ILE A 16 -24.49 -23.87 6.14
N ILE A 17 -25.62 -23.43 5.60
CA ILE A 17 -25.70 -22.80 4.26
C ILE A 17 -25.34 -21.30 4.33
N SER A 18 -25.38 -20.69 5.53
CA SER A 18 -25.04 -19.28 5.72
C SER A 18 -23.54 -18.99 5.72
N CYS A 19 -22.67 -20.01 5.63
CA CYS A 19 -21.24 -19.81 5.42
C CYS A 19 -20.92 -19.76 3.90
N GLY A 20 -21.61 -18.88 3.19
CA GLY A 20 -21.19 -18.50 1.84
C GLY A 20 -19.84 -17.80 1.93
N LYS A 21 -18.81 -18.39 1.32
CA LYS A 21 -17.53 -17.71 1.06
C LYS A 21 -17.86 -16.36 0.43
N GLY A 22 -17.70 -15.28 1.20
CA GLY A 22 -17.81 -13.92 0.69
C GLY A 22 -16.90 -13.82 -0.53
N SER A 23 -17.50 -13.62 -1.70
CA SER A 23 -16.79 -13.31 -2.91
C SER A 23 -15.94 -12.07 -2.62
N LYS A 24 -14.61 -12.26 -2.53
CA LYS A 24 -13.69 -11.14 -2.51
C LYS A 24 -14.01 -10.30 -3.75
N ALA A 25 -14.38 -9.04 -3.53
CA ALA A 25 -14.59 -8.10 -4.62
C ALA A 25 -13.38 -8.17 -5.56
N ALA A 26 -13.63 -8.59 -6.79
CA ALA A 26 -12.60 -8.87 -7.80
C ALA A 26 -12.12 -7.56 -8.46
N GLY A 27 -11.63 -6.63 -7.65
CA GLY A 27 -11.07 -5.36 -8.14
C GLY A 27 -9.86 -4.97 -7.31
N ASN A 28 -8.67 -5.11 -7.88
CA ASN A 28 -7.44 -4.52 -7.32
C ASN A 28 -7.36 -3.02 -7.65
N SER A 29 -8.49 -2.32 -7.58
CA SER A 29 -8.62 -0.91 -7.94
C SER A 29 -9.15 -0.15 -6.74
N VAL A 30 -8.48 0.94 -6.41
CA VAL A 30 -8.87 1.86 -5.35
C VAL A 30 -9.11 3.22 -5.99
N SER A 31 -10.26 3.81 -5.72
CA SER A 31 -10.59 5.18 -6.12
C SER A 31 -10.59 6.05 -4.87
N PHE A 32 -9.94 7.21 -4.96
CA PHE A 32 -9.90 8.22 -3.91
C PHE A 32 -10.22 9.58 -4.52
N ASN A 33 -10.79 10.48 -3.73
CA ASN A 33 -10.96 11.86 -4.14
C ASN A 33 -9.66 12.62 -3.94
N MET A 34 -9.27 13.43 -4.91
CA MET A 34 -8.20 14.39 -4.74
C MET A 34 -8.79 15.73 -4.35
N GLU A 35 -8.08 16.47 -3.50
CA GLU A 35 -8.50 17.80 -3.04
C GLU A 35 -8.51 18.82 -4.19
N ALA A 36 -7.50 18.75 -5.06
CA ALA A 36 -7.34 19.60 -6.23
C ALA A 36 -6.50 18.90 -7.31
N GLU A 37 -6.47 19.46 -8.52
CA GLU A 37 -5.57 19.01 -9.59
C GLU A 37 -4.11 19.37 -9.24
N PRO A 38 -3.13 18.46 -9.46
CA PRO A 38 -1.72 18.73 -9.16
C PRO A 38 -1.16 19.82 -10.08
N THR A 39 -0.27 20.66 -9.55
CA THR A 39 0.38 21.71 -10.36
C THR A 39 1.45 21.13 -11.28
N SER A 40 2.11 20.06 -10.86
CA SER A 40 3.12 19.33 -11.62
C SER A 40 3.29 17.91 -11.08
N LEU A 41 3.74 16.99 -11.94
CA LEU A 41 4.19 15.64 -11.56
C LEU A 41 5.72 15.49 -11.63
N ASP A 42 6.43 16.58 -11.95
CA ASP A 42 7.88 16.64 -11.83
C ASP A 42 8.24 16.95 -10.35
N PRO A 43 8.83 15.99 -9.62
CA PRO A 43 9.15 16.16 -8.21
C PRO A 43 10.16 17.27 -7.92
N GLN A 44 10.86 17.81 -8.93
CA GLN A 44 11.83 18.90 -8.75
C GLN A 44 11.19 20.29 -8.60
N ILE A 45 9.97 20.47 -9.10
CA ILE A 45 9.27 21.78 -9.13
C ILE A 45 7.91 21.76 -8.46
N LEU A 46 7.44 20.57 -8.08
CA LEU A 46 6.18 20.37 -7.38
C LEU A 46 6.16 21.12 -6.04
N THR A 47 5.03 21.78 -5.71
CA THR A 47 4.86 22.51 -4.45
C THR A 47 3.54 22.24 -3.72
N ASP A 48 2.59 21.54 -4.35
CA ASP A 48 1.26 21.26 -3.81
C ASP A 48 1.10 19.81 -3.27
N MET A 49 0.13 19.62 -2.39
CA MET A 49 -0.10 18.33 -1.74
C MET A 49 -0.65 17.25 -2.70
N SER A 50 -1.47 17.62 -3.69
CA SER A 50 -2.00 16.66 -4.67
C SER A 50 -0.88 16.06 -5.52
N GLY A 51 0.08 16.88 -5.95
CA GLY A 51 1.29 16.45 -6.65
C GLY A 51 2.17 15.55 -5.77
N LEU A 52 2.35 15.90 -4.49
CA LEU A 52 3.12 15.08 -3.54
C LEU A 52 2.47 13.70 -3.35
N PHE A 53 1.13 13.67 -3.26
CA PHE A 53 0.40 12.43 -3.12
C PHE A 53 0.64 11.49 -4.32
N ILE A 54 0.48 11.99 -5.55
CA ILE A 54 0.70 11.18 -6.77
C ILE A 54 2.17 10.76 -6.91
N THR A 55 3.10 11.69 -6.69
CA THR A 55 4.54 11.41 -6.83
C THR A 55 5.03 10.41 -5.77
N SER A 56 4.48 10.43 -4.55
CA SER A 56 4.79 9.42 -3.51
C SER A 56 4.39 7.99 -3.88
N MET A 57 3.43 7.83 -4.80
CA MET A 57 2.98 6.51 -5.30
C MET A 57 3.73 6.06 -6.56
N THR A 58 4.34 6.99 -7.29
CA THR A 58 4.93 6.75 -8.62
C THR A 58 6.46 6.82 -8.65
N TYR A 59 7.07 7.48 -7.66
CA TYR A 59 8.51 7.55 -7.45
C TYR A 59 8.89 6.85 -6.15
N GLU A 60 10.15 6.42 -6.06
CA GLU A 60 10.71 5.80 -4.86
C GLU A 60 11.89 6.62 -4.35
N SER A 61 11.86 6.99 -3.07
CA SER A 61 12.90 7.80 -2.41
C SER A 61 13.98 6.89 -1.79
N LEU A 62 15.07 7.45 -1.25
CA LEU A 62 16.08 6.64 -0.56
C LEU A 62 15.53 5.99 0.73
N VAL A 63 14.72 6.73 1.46
CA VAL A 63 14.05 6.35 2.71
C VAL A 63 12.64 6.93 2.75
N ARG A 64 11.72 6.31 3.47
CA ARG A 64 10.34 6.80 3.63
C ARG A 64 9.87 6.75 5.07
N LEU A 65 8.73 7.37 5.35
CA LEU A 65 8.08 7.28 6.65
C LEU A 65 7.11 6.08 6.68
N ASN A 66 7.05 5.39 7.82
CA ASN A 66 5.99 4.42 8.10
C ASN A 66 4.78 5.10 8.77
N ASP A 67 3.73 4.33 9.09
CA ASP A 67 2.51 4.84 9.74
C ASP A 67 2.74 5.43 11.15
N LYS A 68 3.93 5.19 11.73
CA LYS A 68 4.36 5.74 13.02
C LYS A 68 5.30 6.94 12.86
N ASN A 69 5.55 7.40 11.64
CA ASN A 69 6.52 8.43 11.28
C ASN A 69 7.99 8.04 11.56
N ASP A 70 8.31 6.76 11.63
CA ASP A 70 9.71 6.32 11.65
C ASP A 70 10.30 6.33 10.25
N ILE A 71 11.57 6.72 10.13
CA ILE A 71 12.33 6.64 8.88
C ILE A 71 12.72 5.17 8.64
N ILE A 72 12.27 4.62 7.52
CA ILE A 72 12.50 3.22 7.12
C ILE A 72 13.17 3.12 5.74
N PRO A 73 13.87 2.01 5.44
CA PRO A 73 14.46 1.75 4.12
C PRO A 73 13.42 1.78 2.99
N ALA A 74 13.78 2.44 1.89
CA ALA A 74 12.99 2.50 0.66
C ALA A 74 13.88 2.09 -0.54
N GLY A 75 14.28 3.00 -1.42
CA GLY A 75 15.23 2.72 -2.51
C GLY A 75 16.64 2.36 -2.02
N ALA A 76 17.03 2.80 -0.83
CA ALA A 76 18.21 2.30 -0.12
C ALA A 76 17.82 1.17 0.83
N GLU A 77 18.69 0.16 0.98
CA GLU A 77 18.52 -0.93 1.96
C GLU A 77 19.09 -0.58 3.33
N SER A 78 20.09 0.29 3.39
CA SER A 78 20.69 0.79 4.63
C SER A 78 21.41 2.12 4.40
N TRP A 79 21.69 2.84 5.48
CA TRP A 79 22.54 4.03 5.44
C TRP A 79 23.36 4.17 6.72
N THR A 80 24.48 4.87 6.61
CA THR A 80 25.31 5.29 7.73
C THR A 80 25.50 6.80 7.70
N LYS A 81 25.79 7.40 8.86
CA LYS A 81 26.17 8.80 9.00
C LYS A 81 27.55 8.89 9.64
N SER A 82 28.35 9.89 9.27
CA SER A 82 29.58 10.23 9.98
C SER A 82 29.27 10.74 11.39
N ASP A 83 30.28 10.73 12.27
CA ASP A 83 30.17 11.21 13.64
C ASP A 83 29.73 12.69 13.71
N ASP A 84 30.18 13.51 12.76
CA ASP A 84 29.79 14.92 12.62
C ASP A 84 28.46 15.15 11.89
N GLY A 85 27.83 14.08 11.39
CA GLY A 85 26.54 14.10 10.68
C GLY A 85 26.55 14.75 9.31
N LYS A 86 27.72 15.12 8.75
CA LYS A 86 27.83 15.81 7.46
C LYS A 86 27.96 14.88 6.27
N VAL A 87 28.35 13.62 6.49
CA VAL A 87 28.50 12.62 5.44
C VAL A 87 27.50 11.50 5.68
N TRP A 88 26.70 11.22 4.66
CA TRP A 88 25.74 10.12 4.65
C TRP A 88 26.08 9.16 3.53
N THR A 89 26.17 7.87 3.83
CA THR A 89 26.44 6.83 2.84
C THR A 89 25.24 5.90 2.76
N PHE A 90 24.63 5.81 1.59
CA PHE A 90 23.47 4.96 1.32
C PHE A 90 23.89 3.73 0.52
N LYS A 91 23.42 2.56 0.94
CA LYS A 91 23.52 1.33 0.15
C LYS A 91 22.25 1.15 -0.65
N ILE A 92 22.34 1.24 -1.97
CA ILE A 92 21.19 1.19 -2.88
C ILE A 92 20.74 -0.26 -3.12
N ARG A 93 19.42 -0.49 -3.12
CA ARG A 93 18.85 -1.81 -3.45
C ARG A 93 19.26 -2.24 -4.85
N GLN A 94 19.68 -3.50 -4.97
CA GLN A 94 20.05 -4.07 -6.26
C GLN A 94 18.82 -4.48 -7.08
N GLY A 95 18.92 -4.39 -8.40
CA GLY A 95 17.88 -4.84 -9.32
C GLY A 95 16.68 -3.89 -9.45
N MET A 96 16.72 -2.69 -8.88
CA MET A 96 15.73 -1.66 -9.15
C MET A 96 15.74 -1.27 -10.62
N LYS A 97 14.55 -1.06 -11.20
CA LYS A 97 14.36 -0.68 -12.60
C LYS A 97 13.47 0.54 -12.67
N TRP A 98 13.83 1.46 -13.54
CA TRP A 98 12.94 2.55 -13.92
C TRP A 98 11.80 2.02 -14.79
N ARG A 99 10.62 2.61 -14.64
CA ARG A 99 9.56 2.40 -15.64
C ARG A 99 10.00 3.11 -16.92
N SER A 100 10.04 2.36 -18.02
CA SER A 100 10.21 2.91 -19.37
C SER A 100 8.86 3.02 -20.05
N SER A 101 8.70 3.98 -20.97
CA SER A 101 7.51 4.17 -21.81
C SER A 101 7.40 3.15 -22.94
N TYR A 102 8.43 2.31 -23.16
CA TYR A 102 8.44 1.24 -24.16
C TYR A 102 8.05 -0.10 -23.53
N SER A 103 6.76 -0.29 -23.24
CA SER A 103 6.15 -1.61 -23.02
C SER A 103 4.68 -1.56 -23.35
#